data_AF-A0A2W6VI88-F1
#
_entry.id   AF-A0A2W6VI88-F1
#
_cell.length_a   1.000
_cell.length_b   1.000
_cell.length_c   1.000
_cell.angle_alpha   90.00
_cell.angle_beta   90.00
_cell.angle_gamma   90.00
#
_symmetry.space_group_name_H-M   'P 1'
#
loop_
_entity.id
_entity.type
_entity.pdbx_description
1 polymer ?
#
loop_
_entity_poly.entity_id
_entity_poly.type
_entity_poly.pdbx_seq_one_letter_code
_entity_poly.pdbx_strand_id
1 'polypeptide(L)'
;MKGLVWGLFGFLALLWSGFAWLLYALAGAGGAVVTHVTRWLEIDLATTQWLADGLALAGGMAQVLVIIVWLMGMALILMFAWMGSQAAAGAEMLGEELQRDPAVRGTGTVLDGEVVEERVQPVRRLEP
;
A
#
# COMPACT_ATOMS: atom_id res chain seq x y z
N MET A 1 2.85 16.73 -2.76
CA MET A 1 2.46 15.33 -3.10
C MET A 1 3.05 14.29 -2.14
N LYS A 2 4.34 14.38 -1.77
CA LYS A 2 5.02 13.44 -0.86
C LYS A 2 4.26 13.14 0.45
N GLY A 3 3.73 14.17 1.14
CA GLY A 3 2.98 13.97 2.39
C GLY A 3 1.65 13.21 2.24
N LEU A 4 0.97 13.33 1.09
CA LEU A 4 -0.31 12.66 0.84
C LEU A 4 -0.12 11.17 0.55
N VAL A 5 0.97 10.81 -0.14
CA VAL A 5 1.35 9.42 -0.41
C VAL A 5 1.72 8.70 0.89
N TRP A 6 2.55 9.33 1.74
CA TRP A 6 2.87 8.77 3.06
C TRP A 6 1.64 8.64 3.97
N GLY A 7 0.72 9.60 3.90
CA GLY A 7 -0.57 9.52 4.60
C GLY A 7 -1.42 8.32 4.16
N LEU A 8 -1.48 8.03 2.86
CA LEU A 8 -2.18 6.87 2.32
C LEU A 8 -1.57 5.54 2.81
N PHE A 9 -0.25 5.41 2.75
CA PHE A 9 0.43 4.20 3.24
C PHE A 9 0.30 4.04 4.77
N GLY A 10 0.32 5.14 5.53
CA GLY A 10 0.05 5.12 6.97
C GLY A 10 -1.37 4.66 7.28
N PHE A 11 -2.37 5.16 6.56
CA PHE A 11 -3.76 4.70 6.70
C PHE A 11 -3.93 3.22 6.34
N LEU A 12 -3.29 2.78 5.25
CA LEU A 12 -3.30 1.37 4.84
C LEU A 12 -2.65 0.47 5.90
N ALA A 13 -1.55 0.89 6.52
CA ALA A 13 -0.89 0.17 7.61
C ALA A 13 -1.78 0.07 8.86
N LEU A 14 -2.54 1.13 9.18
CA LEU A 14 -3.51 1.12 10.28
C LEU A 14 -4.65 0.14 10.00
N LEU A 15 -5.24 0.17 8.79
CA LEU A 15 -6.27 -0.78 8.39
C LEU A 15 -5.76 -2.22 8.44
N TRP A 16 -4.55 -2.46 7.92
CA TRP A 16 -3.92 -3.77 7.95
C TRP A 16 -3.67 -4.28 9.37
N SER A 17 -3.18 -3.40 10.25
CA SER A 17 -2.95 -3.73 11.66
C SER A 17 -4.27 -4.01 12.39
N GLY A 18 -5.33 -3.25 12.11
CA GLY A 18 -6.66 -3.51 12.65
C GLY A 18 -7.23 -4.85 12.16
N PHE A 19 -7.05 -5.18 10.88
CA PHE A 19 -7.46 -6.46 10.31
C PHE A 19 -6.70 -7.64 10.94
N ALA A 20 -5.38 -7.55 11.05
CA ALA A 20 -4.57 -8.59 11.69
C ALA A 20 -4.92 -8.75 13.18
N TRP A 21 -5.19 -7.64 13.88
CA TRP A 21 -5.65 -7.68 15.27
C TRP A 21 -6.99 -8.42 15.41
N LEU A 22 -7.94 -8.18 14.49
CA LEU A 22 -9.22 -8.90 14.48
C LEU A 22 -9.01 -10.41 14.30
N LEU A 23 -8.15 -10.80 13.35
CA LEU A 23 -7.80 -12.20 13.14
C LEU A 23 -7.12 -12.82 14.36
N TYR A 24 -6.25 -12.07 15.03
CA TYR A 24 -5.57 -12.52 16.24
C TYR A 24 -6.57 -12.75 17.39
N ALA A 25 -7.52 -11.83 17.58
CA ALA A 25 -8.58 -11.94 18.57
C ALA A 25 -9.49 -13.16 18.29
N LEU A 26 -9.86 -13.39 17.02
CA LEU A 26 -10.62 -14.56 16.59
C LEU A 26 -9.86 -15.88 16.83
N ALA A 27 -8.56 -15.90 16.51
CA ALA A 27 -7.70 -17.07 16.74
C ALA A 27 -7.57 -17.39 18.24
N GLY A 28 -7.49 -16.37 19.10
CA GLY A 28 -7.46 -16.55 20.56
C GLY A 28 -8.80 -16.97 21.18
N ALA A 29 -9.93 -16.71 20.51
CA ALA A 29 -11.25 -17.02 21.04
C ALA A 29 -11.62 -18.52 20.98
N GLY A 30 -10.97 -19.31 20.13
CA GLY A 30 -11.32 -20.73 19.92
C GLY A 30 -11.26 -21.60 21.18
N GLY A 31 -10.20 -21.44 22.00
CA GLY A 31 -10.06 -22.18 23.26
C GLY A 31 -11.06 -21.77 24.35
N ALA A 32 -11.48 -20.50 24.33
CA ALA A 32 -12.50 -19.98 25.25
C ALA A 32 -13.89 -20.54 24.92
N VAL A 33 -14.22 -20.77 23.64
CA VAL A 33 -15.50 -21.35 23.24
C VAL A 33 -15.62 -22.79 23.69
N VAL A 34 -14.58 -23.61 23.50
CA VAL A 34 -14.63 -25.03 23.88
C VAL A 34 -14.75 -25.22 25.39
N THR A 35 -13.99 -24.45 26.18
CA THR A 35 -14.12 -24.48 27.65
C THR A 35 -15.49 -24.02 28.14
N HIS A 36 -16.15 -23.09 27.44
CA HIS A 36 -17.52 -22.69 27.75
C HIS A 36 -18.53 -23.79 27.40
N VAL A 37 -18.37 -24.45 26.25
CA VAL A 37 -19.26 -25.51 25.77
C VAL A 37 -19.13 -26.79 26.62
N THR A 38 -17.91 -27.21 26.96
CA THR A 38 -17.69 -28.40 27.81
C THR A 38 -18.27 -28.20 29.21
N ARG A 39 -18.15 -26.99 29.76
CA ARG A 39 -18.75 -26.63 31.04
C ARG A 39 -20.28 -26.60 30.98
N TRP A 40 -20.86 -26.18 29.85
CA TRP A 40 -22.31 -26.18 29.66
C TRP A 40 -22.90 -27.58 29.48
N LEU A 41 -22.12 -28.51 28.90
CA LEU A 41 -22.53 -29.90 28.67
C LEU A 41 -22.28 -30.84 29.87
N GLU A 42 -21.77 -30.34 31.00
CA GLU A 42 -21.43 -31.12 32.20
C GLU A 42 -20.52 -32.34 31.91
N ILE A 43 -19.70 -32.27 30.87
CA ILE A 43 -18.78 -33.36 30.50
C ILE A 43 -17.58 -33.32 31.45
N ASP A 44 -17.20 -34.49 31.96
CA ASP A 44 -16.05 -34.61 32.87
C ASP A 44 -14.77 -34.07 32.22
N LEU A 45 -14.14 -33.11 32.90
CA LEU A 45 -13.03 -32.30 32.38
C LEU A 45 -11.86 -33.19 31.95
N ALA A 46 -11.62 -34.28 32.71
CA ALA A 46 -10.56 -35.25 32.47
C ALA A 46 -10.70 -35.98 31.12
N THR A 47 -11.92 -36.18 30.62
CA THR A 47 -12.18 -36.89 29.36
C THR A 47 -12.02 -35.95 28.15
N THR A 48 -12.18 -34.64 28.35
CA THR A 48 -12.06 -33.61 27.30
C THR A 48 -10.71 -32.90 27.27
N GLN A 49 -9.80 -33.22 28.19
CA GLN A 49 -8.55 -32.49 28.37
C GLN A 49 -7.63 -32.57 27.14
N TRP A 50 -7.56 -33.74 26.47
CA TRP A 50 -6.80 -33.91 25.22
C TRP A 50 -7.38 -33.07 24.06
N LEU A 51 -8.70 -32.86 24.06
CA LEU A 51 -9.41 -32.02 23.09
C LEU A 51 -9.13 -30.53 23.36
N ALA A 52 -9.12 -30.12 24.64
CA ALA A 52 -8.77 -28.78 25.05
C ALA A 52 -7.31 -28.44 24.72
N ASP A 53 -6.37 -29.34 24.99
CA ASP A 53 -4.95 -29.16 24.68
C ASP A 53 -4.70 -29.12 23.16
N GLY A 54 -5.35 -29.99 22.39
CA GLY A 54 -5.28 -29.97 20.93
C GLY A 54 -5.80 -28.67 20.32
N LEU A 55 -6.89 -28.12 20.87
CA LEU A 55 -7.47 -26.87 20.40
C LEU A 55 -6.64 -25.65 20.83
N ALA A 56 -6.01 -25.70 22.02
CA ALA A 56 -5.09 -24.67 22.48
C ALA A 56 -3.84 -24.60 21.59
N LEU A 57 -3.28 -25.74 21.20
CA LEU A 57 -2.18 -25.81 20.22
C LEU A 57 -2.61 -25.27 18.85
N ALA A 58 -3.80 -25.63 18.38
CA ALA A 58 -4.34 -25.10 17.12
C ALA A 58 -4.55 -23.58 17.18
N GLY A 59 -5.05 -23.05 18.30
CA GLY A 59 -5.19 -21.61 18.54
C GLY A 59 -3.84 -20.89 18.58
N GLY A 60 -2.84 -21.48 19.24
CA GLY A 60 -1.47 -20.95 19.24
C GLY A 60 -0.84 -20.92 17.84
N MET A 61 -1.03 -21.96 17.04
CA MET A 61 -0.56 -21.99 15.65
C MET A 61 -1.30 -20.98 14.76
N ALA A 62 -2.61 -20.81 14.97
CA ALA A 62 -3.38 -19.77 14.29
C ALA A 62 -2.87 -18.37 14.62
N GLN A 63 -2.52 -18.09 15.88
CA GLN A 63 -1.91 -16.82 16.28
C GLN A 63 -0.56 -16.58 15.59
N VAL A 64 0.30 -17.60 15.52
CA VAL A 64 1.59 -17.51 14.82
C VAL A 64 1.38 -17.20 13.33
N LEU A 65 0.42 -17.86 12.68
CA LEU A 65 0.07 -17.58 11.29
C LEU A 65 -0.42 -16.15 11.09
N VAL A 66 -1.24 -15.62 12.00
CA VAL A 66 -1.70 -14.22 11.94
C VAL A 66 -0.53 -13.24 12.06
N ILE A 67 0.45 -13.51 12.92
CA ILE A 67 1.66 -12.68 13.05
C ILE A 67 2.46 -12.71 11.74
N ILE A 68 2.64 -13.89 11.13
CA ILE A 68 3.35 -14.02 9.84
C ILE A 68 2.63 -13.23 8.75
N VAL A 69 1.31 -13.37 8.65
CA VAL A 69 0.49 -12.61 7.68
C VAL A 69 0.66 -11.12 7.92
N TRP A 70 0.57 -10.66 9.18
CA TRP A 70 0.76 -9.25 9.52
C TRP A 70 2.13 -8.74 9.06
N LEU A 71 3.21 -9.46 9.36
CA LEU A 71 4.58 -9.12 8.98
C LEU A 71 4.74 -9.05 7.45
N MET A 72 4.22 -10.02 6.72
CA MET A 72 4.28 -10.01 5.25
C MET A 72 3.54 -8.82 4.66
N GLY A 73 2.35 -8.51 5.17
CA GLY A 73 1.59 -7.35 4.70
C GLY A 73 2.31 -6.03 5.00
N MET A 74 2.91 -5.88 6.18
CA MET A 74 3.72 -4.69 6.51
C MET A 74 4.95 -4.55 5.62
N ALA A 75 5.64 -5.66 5.34
CA ALA A 75 6.79 -5.67 4.43
C ALA A 75 6.39 -5.22 3.02
N LEU A 76 5.26 -5.70 2.50
CA LEU A 76 4.73 -5.28 1.20
C LEU A 76 4.37 -3.79 1.19
N ILE A 77 3.65 -3.31 2.20
CA ILE A 77 3.28 -1.89 2.33
C ILE A 77 4.53 -0.99 2.32
N LEU A 78 5.56 -1.37 3.08
CA LEU A 78 6.82 -0.64 3.12
C LEU A 78 7.58 -0.69 1.78
N MET A 79 7.60 -1.85 1.12
CA MET A 79 8.22 -2.00 -0.19
C MET A 79 7.55 -1.10 -1.23
N PHE A 80 6.21 -1.03 -1.25
CA PHE A 80 5.48 -0.14 -2.13
C PHE A 80 5.69 1.34 -1.79
N ALA A 81 5.74 1.70 -0.51
CA ALA A 81 6.03 3.07 -0.09
C ALA A 81 7.43 3.51 -0.55
N TRP A 82 8.41 2.63 -0.44
CA TRP A 82 9.78 2.87 -0.88
C TRP A 82 9.90 2.95 -2.41
N MET A 83 9.26 2.03 -3.14
CA MET A 83 9.28 2.05 -4.60
C MET A 83 8.57 3.29 -5.16
N GLY A 84 7.46 3.70 -4.53
CA GLY A 84 6.76 4.94 -4.85
C GLY A 84 7.59 6.19 -4.59
N SER A 85 8.43 6.21 -3.54
CA SER A 85 9.30 7.35 -3.27
C SER A 85 10.41 7.51 -4.30
N GLN A 86 10.97 6.39 -4.81
CA GLN A 86 11.96 6.41 -5.89
C GLN A 86 11.38 6.90 -7.21
N ALA A 87 10.18 6.41 -7.57
CA ALA A 87 9.51 6.84 -8.80
C ALA A 87 9.22 8.36 -8.78
N ALA A 88 8.80 8.89 -7.63
CA ALA A 88 8.58 10.33 -7.47
C ALA A 88 9.89 11.14 -7.60
N ALA A 89 11.00 10.65 -7.06
CA ALA A 89 12.29 11.31 -7.17
C ALA A 89 12.84 11.30 -8.60
N GLY A 90 12.69 10.19 -9.34
CA GLY A 90 13.08 10.10 -10.75
C GLY A 90 12.27 11.03 -11.66
N ALA A 91 10.97 11.18 -11.39
CA ALA A 91 10.11 12.10 -12.13
C ALA A 91 10.44 13.58 -11.86
N GLU A 92 10.83 13.95 -10.63
CA GLU A 92 11.32 15.30 -10.31
C GLU A 92 12.60 15.64 -11.09
N MET A 93 13.58 14.73 -11.16
CA MET A 93 14.82 14.97 -11.91
C MET A 93 14.60 15.10 -13.42
N LEU A 94 13.76 14.25 -14.03
CA LEU A 94 13.42 14.37 -15.45
C LEU A 94 12.65 15.67 -15.75
N GLY A 95 11.80 16.12 -14.82
CA GLY A 95 11.11 17.41 -14.93
C GLY A 95 12.06 18.60 -14.86
N GLU A 96 13.07 18.55 -13.98
CA GLU A 96 14.11 19.59 -13.89
C GLU A 96 15.02 19.59 -15.11
N GLU A 97 15.38 18.42 -15.65
CA GLU A 97 16.17 18.32 -16.89
C GLU A 97 15.41 18.85 -18.11
N LEU A 98 14.12 18.54 -18.25
CA LEU A 98 13.25 19.09 -19.30
C LEU A 98 13.03 20.60 -19.17
N GLN A 99 12.98 21.16 -17.96
CA GLN A 99 12.92 22.61 -17.75
C GLN A 99 14.26 23.32 -18.01
N ARG A 100 15.37 22.61 -17.86
CA ARG A 100 16.71 23.13 -18.10
C ARG A 100 17.13 23.04 -19.56
N ASP A 101 16.45 22.21 -20.36
CA ASP A 101 16.65 22.09 -21.80
C ASP A 101 16.16 23.36 -22.54
N PRO A 102 17.06 24.13 -23.19
CA PRO A 102 16.70 25.36 -23.88
C PRO A 102 15.73 25.15 -25.05
N ALA A 103 15.55 23.92 -25.56
CA ALA A 103 14.60 23.61 -26.62
C ALA A 103 13.12 23.77 -26.17
N VAL A 104 12.82 23.58 -24.88
CA VAL A 104 11.46 23.77 -24.31
C VAL A 104 11.21 25.22 -23.91
N ARG A 105 12.27 25.99 -23.63
CA ARG A 105 12.20 27.44 -23.37
C ARG A 105 11.82 28.27 -24.60
N GLY A 106 11.86 27.68 -25.79
CA GLY A 106 11.51 28.30 -27.07
C GLY A 106 10.02 28.28 -27.42
N THR A 107 9.11 28.03 -26.47
CA THR A 107 7.66 28.11 -26.74
C THR A 107 6.95 28.79 -25.57
N GLY A 108 7.01 30.13 -25.57
CA GLY A 108 6.21 30.94 -24.66
C GLY A 108 7.00 31.94 -23.84
N THR A 109 7.80 32.79 -24.48
CA THR A 109 7.94 34.15 -23.96
C THR A 109 6.59 34.83 -24.14
N VAL A 110 5.74 34.80 -23.11
CA VAL A 110 4.68 35.80 -22.96
C VAL A 110 5.38 37.08 -22.54
N LEU A 111 5.96 37.77 -23.53
CA LEU A 111 6.21 39.19 -23.46
C LEU A 111 4.89 39.84 -23.84
N ASP A 112 4.29 40.45 -22.83
CA ASP A 112 3.37 41.59 -22.91
C ASP A 112 2.83 41.92 -24.31
N GLY A 113 1.65 41.39 -24.62
CA GLY A 113 0.66 42.14 -25.39
C GLY A 113 0.72 42.20 -26.93
N GLU A 114 1.65 41.58 -27.64
CA GLU A 114 1.59 41.56 -29.13
C GLU A 114 1.70 40.17 -29.74
N VAL A 115 0.56 39.68 -30.22
CA VAL A 115 0.44 38.50 -31.08
C VAL A 115 0.91 38.90 -32.48
N VAL A 116 2.16 38.58 -32.82
CA VAL A 116 2.61 38.60 -34.21
C VAL A 116 2.28 37.25 -34.84
N GLU A 117 1.15 37.19 -35.56
CA GLU A 117 0.87 36.12 -36.52
C GLU A 117 1.90 36.16 -37.66
N GLU A 118 2.99 35.40 -37.53
CA GLU A 118 3.86 35.18 -38.69
C GLU A 118 3.24 34.11 -39.60
N ARG A 119 2.44 34.61 -40.57
CA ARG A 119 2.00 33.82 -41.73
C ARG A 119 3.22 33.38 -42.53
N VAL A 120 3.64 32.13 -42.36
CA VAL A 120 4.55 31.50 -43.33
C VAL A 120 3.71 30.78 -44.39
N GLN A 121 3.67 31.40 -45.58
CA GLN A 121 3.04 30.91 -46.80
C GLN A 121 3.62 29.56 -47.27
N PRO A 122 2.82 28.69 -47.91
CA PRO A 122 3.32 27.48 -48.54
C PRO A 122 3.91 27.80 -49.92
N VAL A 123 5.23 27.76 -50.08
CA VAL A 123 5.86 27.87 -51.41
C VAL A 123 5.85 26.50 -52.07
N ARG A 124 4.95 26.37 -53.04
CA ARG A 124 4.81 25.26 -54.00
C ARG A 124 5.53 25.63 -55.30
N ARG A 125 6.43 24.75 -55.80
CA ARG A 125 6.85 24.43 -57.20
C ARG A 125 8.37 24.30 -57.33
N LEU A 126 8.88 23.12 -57.72
CA LEU A 126 9.02 22.56 -59.09
C LEU A 126 10.05 23.34 -59.93
N GLU A 127 11.24 22.73 -60.09
CA GLU A 127 12.02 22.44 -61.31
C GLU A 127 12.12 23.48 -62.45
N PRO A 128 13.26 23.59 -63.14
CA PRO A 128 13.83 22.52 -64.01
C PRO A 128 15.26 22.08 -63.69
#